data_AF-A0A8J6WU97-F1
#
_entry.id   AF-A0A8J6WU97-F1
#
_cell.length_a   1.000
_cell.length_b   1.000
_cell.length_c   1.000
_cell.angle_alpha   90.00
_cell.angle_beta   90.00
_cell.angle_gamma   90.00
#
_symmetry.space_group_name_H-M   'P 1'
#
loop_
_entity.id
_entity.type
_entity.pdbx_description
1 polymer ?
#
loop_
_entity_poly.entity_id
_entity_poly.type
_entity_poly.pdbx_seq_one_letter_code
_entity_poly.pdbx_strand_id
1 'polypeptide(L)'
;MTKLQDLHQELATLQAERTRISGEGEVLLDCWVAKSGAGGTARTGKRYWQLRSRNPIFDGKKSKYLKASEVAEYEAAIARGKRIKALGEEIEKLQQRISKVEALLATV
;
A
#
# COMPACT_ATOMS: atom_id res chain seq x y z
N MET A 1 19.86 -9.23 -25.15
CA MET A 1 19.25 -9.98 -24.04
C MET A 1 18.08 -10.76 -24.59
N THR A 2 17.83 -11.97 -24.09
CA THR A 2 16.63 -12.72 -24.48
C THR A 2 15.41 -12.11 -23.79
N LYS A 3 14.24 -12.18 -24.44
CA LYS A 3 12.98 -11.62 -23.92
C LYS A 3 12.63 -12.12 -22.49
N LEU A 4 13.08 -13.32 -22.12
CA LEU A 4 12.90 -13.87 -20.77
C LEU A 4 13.84 -13.19 -19.75
N GLN A 5 15.09 -12.92 -20.11
CA GLN A 5 16.03 -12.17 -19.26
C GLN A 5 15.50 -10.76 -18.96
N ASP A 6 14.90 -10.10 -19.95
CA ASP A 6 14.31 -8.76 -19.76
C ASP A 6 13.17 -8.80 -18.73
N LEU A 7 12.31 -9.83 -18.78
CA LEU A 7 11.21 -10.00 -17.82
C LEU A 7 11.72 -10.27 -16.40
N HIS A 8 12.77 -11.09 -16.23
CA HIS A 8 13.37 -11.30 -14.91
C HIS A 8 14.05 -10.03 -14.38
N GLN A 9 14.69 -9.24 -15.25
CA GLN A 9 15.31 -7.98 -14.85
C GLN A 9 14.26 -6.95 -14.41
N GLU A 10 13.14 -6.87 -15.13
CA GLU A 10 12.00 -6.03 -14.74
C GLU A 10 11.42 -6.47 -13.40
N LEU A 11 11.25 -7.78 -13.19
CA LEU A 11 10.77 -8.35 -11.93
C LEU A 11 11.70 -8.00 -10.76
N ALA A 12 13.01 -8.18 -10.93
CA ALA A 12 14.00 -7.83 -9.93
C ALA A 12 13.96 -6.33 -9.59
N THR A 13 13.75 -5.48 -10.59
CA THR A 13 13.64 -4.03 -10.42
C THR A 13 12.41 -3.65 -9.59
N LEU A 14 11.24 -4.22 -9.91
CA LEU A 14 10.01 -3.97 -9.15
C LEU A 14 10.09 -4.50 -7.70
N GLN A 15 10.74 -5.64 -7.50
CA GLN A 15 10.97 -6.21 -6.16
C GLN A 15 11.94 -5.36 -5.33
N ALA A 16 13.00 -4.84 -5.94
CA ALA A 16 13.93 -3.92 -5.29
C ALA A 16 13.22 -2.62 -4.88
N GLU A 17 12.39 -2.06 -5.76
CA GLU A 17 11.61 -0.85 -5.48
C GLU A 17 10.60 -1.07 -4.34
N ARG A 18 9.90 -2.22 -4.34
CA ARG A 18 9.00 -2.59 -3.24
C ARG A 18 9.72 -2.68 -1.90
N THR A 19 10.92 -3.27 -1.90
CA THR A 19 11.77 -3.37 -0.70
C THR A 19 12.24 -2.00 -0.25
N ARG A 20 12.66 -1.14 -1.19
CA ARG A 20 13.10 0.23 -0.92
C ARG A 20 12.00 1.04 -0.21
N ILE A 21 10.80 1.08 -0.77
CA ILE A 21 9.66 1.81 -0.18
C ILE A 21 9.29 1.25 1.21
N SER A 22 9.39 -0.07 1.40
CA SER A 22 9.13 -0.68 2.70
C SER A 22 10.20 -0.30 3.75
N GLY A 23 11.42 0.02 3.32
CA GLY A 23 12.50 0.51 4.18
C GLY A 23 12.44 2.01 4.50
N GLU A 24 11.60 2.79 3.81
CA GLU A 24 11.46 4.24 4.02
C GLU A 24 10.64 4.60 5.28
N GLY A 25 9.87 3.66 5.82
CA GLY A 25 9.10 3.87 7.05
C GLY A 25 7.80 3.08 7.11
N GLU A 26 6.91 3.44 8.03
CA GLU A 26 5.63 2.73 8.24
C GLU A 26 4.79 2.66 6.95
N VAL A 27 4.19 1.51 6.69
CA VAL A 27 3.37 1.26 5.50
C VAL A 27 1.94 0.94 5.95
N LEU A 28 0.98 1.75 5.51
CA LEU A 28 -0.43 1.54 5.83
C LEU A 28 -1.24 1.16 4.59
N LEU A 29 -1.69 -0.09 4.56
CA LEU A 29 -2.54 -0.64 3.51
C LEU A 29 -4.02 -0.43 3.83
N ASP A 30 -4.81 -0.16 2.78
CA ASP A 30 -6.27 0.01 2.85
C ASP A 30 -6.73 1.03 3.93
N CYS A 31 -5.92 2.06 4.14
CA CYS A 31 -6.16 3.14 5.10
C CYS A 31 -6.38 4.50 4.42
N TRP A 32 -7.07 5.40 5.11
CA TRP A 32 -7.24 6.80 4.71
C TRP A 32 -7.40 7.71 5.92
N VAL A 33 -6.97 8.97 5.79
CA VAL A 33 -7.23 10.01 6.78
C VAL A 33 -8.55 10.70 6.43
N ALA A 34 -9.39 10.94 7.43
CA ALA A 34 -10.65 11.65 7.32
C ALA A 34 -10.80 12.69 8.43
N LYS A 35 -11.58 13.75 8.17
CA LYS A 35 -12.07 14.65 9.23
C LYS A 35 -13.48 14.22 9.61
N SER A 36 -13.68 13.88 10.87
CA SER A 36 -15.00 13.53 11.43
C SER A 36 -15.48 14.64 12.36
N GLY A 37 -16.77 14.99 12.27
CA GLY A 37 -17.39 15.89 13.25
C GLY A 37 -17.55 15.20 14.61
N ALA A 38 -17.74 15.99 15.67
CA ALA A 38 -18.19 15.46 16.95
C ALA A 38 -19.52 14.71 16.77
N GLY A 39 -19.60 13.48 17.25
CA GLY A 39 -20.85 12.72 17.28
C GLY A 39 -21.72 13.07 18.51
N GLY A 40 -23.00 12.70 18.47
CA GLY A 40 -23.94 12.87 19.59
C GLY A 40 -24.48 14.29 19.76
N THR A 41 -24.86 14.64 20.98
CA THR A 41 -25.41 15.97 21.35
C THR A 41 -24.36 17.06 21.50
N ALA A 42 -23.08 16.73 21.33
CA ALA A 42 -21.98 17.68 21.37
C ALA A 42 -22.02 18.61 20.15
N ARG A 43 -22.69 19.75 20.28
CA ARG A 43 -22.82 20.80 19.25
C ARG A 43 -21.54 21.61 19.02
N THR A 44 -20.38 21.03 19.23
CA THR A 44 -19.13 21.70 18.88
C THR A 44 -18.82 21.40 17.42
N GLY A 45 -18.81 22.41 16.55
CA GLY A 45 -18.40 22.28 15.14
C GLY A 45 -16.93 21.85 14.94
N LYS A 46 -16.25 21.41 16.00
CA LYS A 46 -14.88 20.92 16.00
C LYS A 46 -14.83 19.60 15.22
N ARG A 47 -13.98 19.59 14.20
CA ARG A 47 -13.65 18.40 13.42
C ARG A 47 -12.35 17.80 13.93
N TYR A 48 -12.33 16.48 14.05
CA TYR A 48 -11.17 15.71 14.48
C TYR A 48 -10.62 14.92 13.30
N TRP A 49 -9.30 14.82 13.25
CA TRP A 49 -8.66 13.91 12.32
C TRP A 49 -8.80 12.47 12.81
N GLN A 50 -9.12 11.58 11.90
CA GLN A 50 -9.21 10.14 12.13
C GLN A 50 -8.47 9.41 11.03
N LEU A 51 -7.61 8.49 11.43
CA LEU A 51 -7.13 7.44 10.57
C LEU A 51 -8.18 6.35 10.52
N ARG A 52 -8.57 5.92 9.32
CA ARG A 52 -9.53 4.84 9.11
C ARG A 52 -8.88 3.75 8.28
N SER A 53 -9.35 2.52 8.48
CA SER A 53 -8.94 1.35 7.71
C SER A 53 -10.17 0.54 7.31
N ARG A 54 -10.05 -0.19 6.20
CA ARG A 54 -11.03 -1.20 5.80
C ARG A 54 -11.06 -2.37 6.79
N ASN A 55 -9.91 -2.68 7.38
CA ASN A 55 -9.67 -3.81 8.28
C ASN A 55 -9.45 -3.34 9.73
N PRO A 56 -9.74 -4.18 10.74
CA PRO A 56 -9.59 -3.81 12.15
C PRO A 56 -8.13 -3.86 12.62
N ILE A 57 -7.30 -2.94 12.15
CA ILE A 57 -5.84 -2.94 12.40
C ILE A 57 -5.39 -2.10 13.60
N PHE A 58 -6.30 -1.33 14.22
CA PHE A 58 -5.99 -0.47 15.37
C PHE A 58 -6.58 -1.08 16.65
N ASP A 59 -5.90 -2.06 17.24
CA ASP A 59 -6.37 -2.79 18.43
C ASP A 59 -7.79 -3.38 18.24
N GLY A 60 -8.01 -4.02 17.09
CA GLY A 60 -9.31 -4.57 16.71
C GLY A 60 -10.32 -3.52 16.22
N LYS A 61 -9.94 -2.25 16.12
CA LYS A 61 -10.79 -1.16 15.60
C LYS A 61 -10.40 -0.78 14.18
N LYS A 62 -11.38 -0.25 13.44
CA LYS A 62 -11.22 0.27 12.07
C LYS A 62 -10.87 1.76 12.03
N SER A 63 -10.67 2.39 13.19
CA SER A 63 -10.36 3.81 13.26
C SER A 63 -9.54 4.18 14.50
N LYS A 64 -8.65 5.16 14.34
CA LYS A 64 -7.84 5.77 15.39
C LYS A 64 -7.93 7.30 15.27
N TYR A 65 -8.09 8.01 16.39
CA TYR A 65 -8.03 9.47 16.39
C TYR A 65 -6.60 9.95 16.20
N LEU A 66 -6.43 11.03 15.44
CA LEU A 66 -5.13 11.64 15.17
C LEU A 66 -5.08 13.07 15.70
N LYS A 67 -3.90 13.48 16.16
CA LYS A 67 -3.56 14.89 16.33
C LYS A 67 -3.27 15.49 14.95
N ALA A 68 -3.51 16.80 14.80
CA ALA A 68 -3.21 17.48 13.54
C ALA A 68 -1.73 17.37 13.13
N SER A 69 -0.82 17.31 14.11
CA SER A 69 0.62 17.13 13.90
C SER A 69 1.01 15.76 13.32
N GLU A 70 0.18 14.72 13.52
CA GLU A 70 0.45 13.34 13.09
C GLU A 70 -0.09 13.07 11.67
N VAL A 71 -0.93 13.96 11.14
CA VAL A 71 -1.65 13.72 9.87
C VAL A 71 -0.68 13.50 8.71
N ALA A 72 0.34 14.35 8.57
CA ALA A 72 1.28 14.27 7.46
C ALA A 72 2.08 12.96 7.46
N GLU A 73 2.45 12.46 8.64
CA GLU A 73 3.15 11.18 8.80
C GLU A 73 2.27 10.01 8.34
N TYR A 74 1.00 10.01 8.76
CA TYR A 74 0.04 8.98 8.36
C TYR A 74 -0.32 9.06 6.87
N GLU A 75 -0.43 10.26 6.29
CA GLU A 75 -0.63 10.44 4.86
C GLU A 75 0.56 9.87 4.06
N ALA A 76 1.79 10.07 4.53
CA ALA A 76 2.98 9.48 3.92
C ALA A 76 2.97 7.94 4.02
N ALA A 77 2.58 7.39 5.18
CA ALA A 77 2.45 5.93 5.37
C ALA A 77 1.38 5.30 4.46
N ILE A 78 0.26 6.00 4.27
CA ILE A 78 -0.80 5.59 3.33
C ILE A 78 -0.29 5.66 1.88
N ALA A 79 0.45 6.70 1.52
CA ALA A 79 1.01 6.84 0.17
C ALA A 79 1.97 5.69 -0.15
N ARG A 80 2.87 5.34 0.79
CA ARG A 80 3.73 4.15 0.68
C ARG A 80 2.92 2.86 0.53
N GLY A 81 1.88 2.70 1.34
CA GLY A 81 0.97 1.55 1.23
C GLY A 81 0.30 1.41 -0.13
N LYS A 82 -0.23 2.50 -0.68
CA LYS A 82 -0.80 2.50 -2.03
C LYS A 82 0.23 2.11 -3.09
N ARG A 83 1.45 2.62 -2.99
CA ARG A 83 2.54 2.31 -3.92
C ARG A 83 2.96 0.84 -3.84
N ILE A 84 3.11 0.30 -2.63
CA ILE A 84 3.42 -1.11 -2.40
C ILE A 84 2.33 -2.02 -2.95
N LYS A 85 1.05 -1.64 -2.80
CA LYS A 85 -0.07 -2.40 -3.37
C LYS A 85 -0.01 -2.45 -4.90
N ALA A 86 0.20 -1.30 -5.55
CA ALA A 86 0.34 -1.23 -7.00
C ALA A 86 1.52 -2.07 -7.51
N LEU A 87 2.68 -1.97 -6.85
CA LEU A 87 3.85 -2.79 -7.19
C LEU A 87 3.57 -4.29 -7.00
N GLY A 88 2.82 -4.68 -5.98
CA GLY A 88 2.40 -6.07 -5.78
C GLY A 88 1.58 -6.61 -6.94
N GLU A 89 0.61 -5.84 -7.44
CA GLU A 89 -0.21 -6.21 -8.59
C GLU A 89 0.61 -6.29 -9.89
N GLU A 90 1.59 -5.38 -10.08
CA GLU A 90 2.50 -5.42 -11.23
C GLU A 90 3.43 -6.63 -11.19
N ILE A 91 4.01 -6.92 -10.01
CA ILE A 91 4.86 -8.10 -9.78
C ILE A 91 4.08 -9.39 -10.08
N GLU A 92 2.84 -9.51 -9.59
CA GLU A 92 2.01 -10.69 -9.82
C GLU A 92 1.74 -10.92 -11.32
N LYS A 93 1.37 -9.87 -12.05
CA LYS A 93 1.15 -9.95 -13.51
C LYS A 93 2.43 -10.36 -14.24
N LEU A 94 3.57 -9.82 -13.84
CA LEU A 94 4.85 -10.12 -14.46
C LEU A 94 5.30 -11.56 -14.18
N GLN A 95 5.12 -12.04 -12.95
CA GLN A 95 5.37 -13.44 -12.58
C GLN A 95 4.51 -14.40 -13.42
N GLN A 96 3.21 -14.12 -13.56
CA GLN A 96 2.33 -14.93 -14.42
C GLN A 96 2.80 -14.94 -15.88
N ARG A 97 3.33 -13.82 -16.39
CA ARG A 97 3.87 -13.72 -17.74
C ARG A 97 5.15 -14.53 -17.91
N ILE A 98 6.07 -14.47 -16.94
CA ILE A 98 7.29 -15.28 -16.91
C ILE A 98 6.93 -16.76 -16.93
N SER A 99 6.05 -17.22 -16.03
CA SER A 99 5.65 -18.63 -15.95
C SER A 99 5.03 -19.14 -17.26
N LYS A 100 4.25 -18.30 -17.96
CA LYS A 100 3.71 -18.65 -19.29
C LYS A 100 4.81 -18.82 -20.33
N VAL A 101 5.81 -17.93 -20.36
CA VAL A 101 6.93 -18.01 -21.31
C VAL A 101 7.81 -19.23 -21.01
N GLU A 102 8.11 -19.49 -19.73
CA GLU A 102 8.87 -20.66 -19.31
C GLU A 102 8.16 -21.97 -19.66
N ALA A 103 6.85 -22.06 -19.42
CA ALA A 103 6.05 -23.23 -19.79
C ALA A 103 6.09 -23.50 -21.30
N LEU A 104 5.97 -22.45 -22.13
CA LEU A 104 6.07 -22.56 -23.59
C LEU A 104 7.46 -23.02 -24.04
N LEU A 105 8.52 -22.51 -23.41
CA LEU A 105 9.89 -22.92 -23.73
C LEU A 105 10.19 -24.37 -23.30
N ALA A 106 9.55 -24.87 -22.23
CA ALA A 106 9.70 -26.24 -21.76
C ALA A 106 8.92 -27.27 -22.60
N THR A 107 8.03 -26.83 -23.48
CA THR A 107 7.25 -27.70 -24.39
C THR A 107 7.87 -27.83 -25.79
N VAL A 108 8.93 -27.08 -26.08
CA VAL A 108 9.69 -27.09 -27.35
C VAL A 108 10.98 -27.86 -27.14
#